data_AF-A0A6N7AIY1-F1
#
_entry.id   AF-A0A6N7AIY1-F1
#
_cell.length_a   1.000
_cell.length_b   1.000
_cell.length_c   1.000
_cell.angle_alpha   90.00
_cell.angle_beta   90.00
_cell.angle_gamma   90.00
#
_symmetry.space_group_name_H-M   'P 1'
#
loop_
_entity.id
_entity.type
_entity.pdbx_description
1 polymer ?
#
loop_
_entity_poly.entity_id
_entity_poly.type
_entity_poly.pdbx_seq_one_letter_code
_entity_poly.pdbx_strand_id
1 'polypeptide(L)'
;MFLRIPDRDFRKAVKMIRVLILAGMIVLGALPLWAEENFFDAIDDLPVMRGLQEIVDAVATFDTPDGRIVEAYAEGEKVTRAEVSRFYEQTLPQLGWVRSKPDQYRREGEKLRIDFIGKRPLTVRMTLAPE
;
A
#
# COMPACT_ATOMS: atom_id res chain seq x y z
N MET A 1 41.63 -44.21 -36.12
CA MET A 1 41.37 -43.06 -35.24
C MET A 1 39.95 -42.58 -35.53
N PHE A 2 38.94 -43.17 -34.87
CA PHE A 2 37.53 -42.89 -35.16
C PHE A 2 36.98 -41.87 -34.17
N LEU A 3 36.57 -40.70 -34.66
CA LEU A 3 35.80 -39.70 -33.92
C LEU A 3 34.44 -40.30 -33.52
N ARG A 4 34.19 -40.43 -32.22
CA ARG A 4 32.88 -40.78 -31.67
C ARG A 4 31.96 -39.57 -31.79
N ILE A 5 31.12 -39.57 -32.82
CA ILE A 5 30.06 -38.57 -33.01
C ILE A 5 29.09 -38.67 -31.82
N PRO A 6 28.75 -37.57 -31.13
CA PRO A 6 27.83 -37.64 -30.01
C PRO A 6 26.43 -38.07 -30.49
N ASP A 7 25.86 -39.06 -29.81
CA ASP A 7 24.55 -39.64 -30.10
C ASP A 7 23.44 -38.57 -30.13
N ARG A 8 22.47 -38.76 -31.03
CA ARG A 8 21.31 -37.86 -31.22
C ARG A 8 20.54 -37.61 -29.91
N ASP A 9 20.59 -38.57 -29.00
CA ASP A 9 19.89 -38.54 -27.71
C ASP A 9 20.59 -37.63 -26.68
N PHE A 10 21.92 -37.49 -26.76
CA PHE A 10 22.69 -36.56 -25.92
C PHE A 10 22.35 -35.10 -26.27
N ARG A 11 22.22 -34.78 -27.56
CA ARG A 11 21.81 -33.43 -28.02
C ARG A 11 20.37 -33.10 -27.63
N LYS A 12 19.47 -34.08 -27.60
CA LYS A 12 18.07 -33.91 -27.14
C LYS A 12 18.00 -33.69 -25.63
N ALA A 13 18.75 -34.46 -24.84
CA ALA A 13 18.78 -34.34 -23.38
C ALA A 13 19.29 -32.96 -22.93
N VAL A 14 20.37 -32.46 -23.52
CA VAL A 14 20.91 -31.12 -23.20
C VAL A 14 19.94 -29.99 -23.59
N LYS A 15 19.22 -30.12 -24.72
CA LYS A 15 18.21 -29.14 -25.15
C LYS A 15 16.98 -29.16 -24.22
N MET A 16 16.57 -30.33 -23.75
CA MET A 16 15.47 -30.52 -22.80
C MET A 16 15.79 -29.94 -21.42
N ILE A 17 17.01 -30.14 -20.92
CA ILE A 17 17.49 -29.56 -19.66
C ILE A 17 17.54 -28.02 -19.74
N ARG A 18 17.99 -27.44 -20.86
CA ARG A 18 17.98 -25.99 -21.07
C ARG A 18 16.57 -25.39 -21.11
N VAL A 19 15.61 -26.08 -21.74
CA VAL A 19 14.20 -25.67 -21.77
C VAL A 19 13.58 -25.74 -20.37
N LEU A 20 13.90 -26.76 -19.58
CA LEU A 20 13.42 -26.89 -18.19
C LEU A 20 14.00 -25.81 -17.27
N ILE A 21 15.28 -25.43 -17.45
CA ILE A 21 15.90 -24.34 -16.68
C ILE A 21 15.30 -22.97 -17.07
N LEU A 22 15.05 -22.73 -18.37
CA LEU A 22 14.42 -21.48 -18.83
C LEU A 22 12.95 -21.37 -18.40
N ALA A 23 12.21 -22.48 -18.40
CA ALA A 23 10.84 -22.55 -17.90
C ALA A 23 10.77 -22.37 -16.37
N GLY A 24 11.75 -22.91 -15.63
CA GLY A 24 11.85 -22.73 -14.18
C GLY A 24 12.16 -21.28 -13.76
N MET A 25 12.96 -20.54 -14.54
CA MET A 25 13.29 -19.14 -14.25
C MET A 25 12.13 -18.16 -14.48
N ILE A 26 11.15 -18.51 -15.32
CA ILE A 26 9.95 -17.67 -15.54
C ILE A 26 8.94 -17.80 -14.39
N VAL A 27 8.94 -18.92 -13.66
CA VAL A 27 8.00 -19.18 -12.56
C VAL A 27 8.46 -18.55 -11.23
N LEU A 28 9.75 -18.22 -11.08
CA LEU A 28 10.31 -17.71 -9.82
C LEU A 28 10.14 -16.20 -9.60
N GLY A 29 9.60 -15.46 -10.58
CA GLY A 29 9.45 -13.99 -10.54
C GLY A 29 8.07 -13.48 -10.09
N ALA A 30 7.10 -14.36 -9.84
CA ALA A 30 5.71 -13.98 -9.54
C ALA A 30 5.31 -14.42 -8.12
N LEU A 31 6.14 -14.13 -7.12
CA LEU A 31 5.61 -14.08 -5.75
C LEU A 31 4.78 -12.81 -5.67
N PRO A 32 3.44 -12.89 -5.47
CA PRO A 32 2.71 -11.71 -5.05
C PRO A 32 3.33 -11.31 -3.72
N LEU A 33 3.95 -10.14 -3.66
CA LEU A 33 4.10 -9.45 -2.39
C LEU A 33 2.67 -9.07 -2.03
N TRP A 34 1.98 -9.93 -1.27
CA TRP A 34 0.69 -9.59 -0.67
C TRP A 34 0.99 -8.41 0.25
N ALA A 35 0.81 -7.20 -0.26
CA ALA A 35 0.62 -6.04 0.58
C ALA A 35 -0.69 -6.34 1.32
N GLU A 36 -0.60 -6.50 2.63
CA GLU A 36 -1.78 -6.44 3.48
C GLU A 36 -2.35 -5.03 3.30
N GLU A 37 -3.34 -4.90 2.43
CA GLU A 37 -4.09 -3.67 2.26
C GLU A 37 -5.05 -3.57 3.44
N ASN A 38 -4.57 -2.99 4.53
CA ASN A 38 -5.40 -2.61 5.65
C ASN A 38 -6.05 -1.27 5.33
N PHE A 39 -7.32 -1.10 5.69
CA PHE A 39 -8.08 0.13 5.55
C PHE A 39 -8.51 0.62 6.93
N PHE A 40 -8.75 1.92 7.06
CA PHE A 40 -9.33 2.47 8.29
C PHE A 40 -10.77 1.97 8.43
N ASP A 41 -11.13 1.44 9.59
CA ASP A 41 -12.48 0.94 9.85
C ASP A 41 -13.54 2.04 9.75
N ALA A 42 -13.16 3.28 10.09
CA ALA A 42 -14.08 4.42 10.18
C ALA A 42 -14.21 5.25 8.89
N ILE A 43 -13.28 5.09 7.94
CA ILE A 43 -13.23 5.88 6.71
C ILE A 43 -13.11 4.92 5.52
N ASP A 44 -14.22 4.77 4.80
CA ASP A 44 -14.33 3.87 3.66
C ASP A 44 -13.25 4.15 2.61
N ASP A 45 -12.66 3.07 2.11
CA ASP A 45 -11.62 3.05 1.06
C ASP A 45 -10.34 3.83 1.42
N LEU A 46 -10.13 4.24 2.67
CA LEU A 46 -8.89 4.91 3.08
C LEU A 46 -7.85 3.87 3.56
N PRO A 47 -6.75 3.66 2.82
CA PRO A 47 -5.75 2.66 3.21
C PRO A 47 -4.92 3.12 4.40
N VAL A 48 -4.60 2.20 5.30
CA VAL A 48 -3.61 2.36 6.36
C VAL A 48 -2.23 2.07 5.78
N MET A 49 -1.36 3.08 5.77
CA MET A 49 0.03 2.90 5.30
C MET A 49 0.72 1.75 6.03
N ARG A 50 1.41 0.88 5.29
CA ARG A 50 2.27 -0.16 5.87
C ARG A 50 3.22 0.41 6.93
N GLY A 51 3.23 -0.19 8.12
CA GLY A 51 4.01 0.27 9.26
C GLY A 51 3.27 1.22 10.19
N LEU A 52 2.06 1.63 9.82
CA LEU A 52 1.04 2.14 10.74
C LEU A 52 0.09 1.02 11.14
N GLN A 53 -0.44 1.11 12.36
CA GLN A 53 -1.51 0.29 12.89
C GLN A 53 -2.65 1.21 13.33
N GLU A 54 -3.87 0.96 12.87
CA GLU A 54 -5.04 1.70 13.34
C GLU A 54 -5.28 1.46 14.84
N ILE A 55 -5.61 2.52 15.55
CA ILE A 55 -6.03 2.51 16.95
C ILE A 55 -7.57 2.54 16.95
N VAL A 56 -8.19 1.37 16.78
CA VAL A 56 -9.65 1.23 16.55
C VAL A 56 -10.46 1.85 17.71
N ASP A 57 -9.97 1.72 18.94
CA ASP A 57 -10.62 2.28 20.15
C ASP A 57 -10.54 3.81 20.25
N ALA A 58 -9.72 4.47 19.41
CA ALA A 58 -9.55 5.92 19.40
C ALA A 58 -10.40 6.63 18.33
N VAL A 59 -11.20 5.89 17.55
CA VAL A 59 -12.09 6.48 16.55
C VAL A 59 -13.15 7.35 17.24
N ALA A 60 -13.32 8.57 16.75
CA ALA A 60 -14.37 9.48 17.21
C ALA A 60 -15.26 9.91 16.05
N THR A 61 -16.56 9.96 16.29
CA THR A 61 -17.56 10.40 15.30
C THR A 61 -18.44 11.48 15.92
N PHE A 62 -18.59 12.59 15.22
CA PHE A 62 -19.39 13.74 15.66
C PHE A 62 -20.44 14.07 14.61
N ASP A 63 -21.71 14.09 15.01
CA ASP A 63 -22.79 14.50 14.14
C ASP A 63 -22.99 16.02 14.20
N THR A 64 -23.12 16.64 13.03
CA THR A 64 -23.37 18.08 12.88
C THR A 64 -24.54 18.31 11.90
N PRO A 65 -25.16 19.51 11.89
CA PRO A 65 -26.20 19.82 10.91
C PRO A 65 -25.75 19.69 9.45
N ASP A 66 -24.46 19.94 9.18
CA ASP A 66 -23.87 19.92 7.84
C ASP A 66 -23.34 18.54 7.44
N GLY A 67 -23.44 17.54 8.33
CA GLY A 67 -23.00 16.17 8.12
C GLY A 67 -22.16 15.62 9.27
N ARG A 68 -21.52 14.48 9.04
CA ARG A 68 -20.76 13.74 10.05
C ARG A 68 -19.27 14.01 9.94
N ILE A 69 -18.61 14.26 11.08
CA ILE A 69 -17.16 14.40 11.18
C ILE A 69 -16.61 13.10 11.79
N VAL A 70 -15.65 12.48 11.12
CA VAL A 70 -14.98 11.25 11.59
C VAL A 70 -13.51 11.55 11.84
N GLU A 71 -13.02 11.16 13.02
CA GLU A 71 -11.60 11.14 13.36
C GLU A 71 -11.14 9.70 13.57
N ALA A 72 -10.15 9.27 12.79
CA ALA A 72 -9.51 7.96 12.92
C ALA A 72 -8.01 8.14 13.19
N TYR A 73 -7.40 7.19 13.90
CA TYR A 73 -6.03 7.31 14.39
C TYR A 73 -5.23 6.07 14.01
N ALA A 74 -3.99 6.26 13.58
CA ALA A 74 -3.05 5.17 13.38
C ALA A 74 -1.67 5.54 13.92
N GLU A 75 -0.94 4.57 14.46
CA GLU A 75 0.39 4.77 15.03
C GLU A 75 1.44 3.87 14.43
N GLY A 76 2.69 4.35 14.40
CA GLY A 76 3.82 3.51 14.02
C GLY A 76 5.13 3.96 14.65
N GLU A 77 5.91 3.01 15.14
CA GLU A 77 7.18 3.30 15.84
C GLU A 77 8.33 3.66 14.89
N LYS A 78 8.31 3.10 13.67
CA LYS A 78 9.43 3.13 12.71
C LYS A 78 9.15 4.00 11.49
N VAL A 79 7.97 4.59 11.39
CA VAL A 79 7.58 5.46 10.27
C VAL A 79 7.89 6.92 10.58
N THR A 80 8.17 7.69 9.53
CA THR A 80 8.39 9.14 9.61
C THR A 80 7.23 9.90 8.96
N ARG A 81 7.03 11.15 9.38
CA ARG A 81 6.05 12.05 8.75
C ARG A 81 6.23 12.15 7.23
N ALA A 82 7.48 12.21 6.76
CA ALA A 82 7.78 12.32 5.34
C ALA A 82 7.37 11.06 4.56
N GLU A 83 7.55 9.87 5.12
CA GLU A 83 7.10 8.62 4.50
C GLU A 83 5.58 8.55 4.43
N VAL A 84 4.89 8.97 5.49
CA VAL A 84 3.43 9.01 5.56
C VAL A 84 2.85 10.02 4.56
N SER A 85 3.33 11.27 4.56
CA SER A 85 2.88 12.28 3.59
C SER A 85 3.12 11.81 2.15
N ARG A 86 4.29 11.24 1.84
CA ARG A 86 4.59 10.71 0.50
C ARG A 86 3.64 9.58 0.09
N PHE A 87 3.32 8.66 1.01
CA PHE A 87 2.39 7.58 0.75
C PHE A 87 1.00 8.11 0.38
N TYR A 88 0.43 9.00 1.19
CA TYR A 88 -0.92 9.53 0.92
C TYR A 88 -0.95 10.49 -0.27
N GLU A 89 0.13 11.23 -0.54
CA GLU A 89 0.27 12.03 -1.77
C GLU A 89 0.20 11.18 -3.05
N GLN A 90 0.72 9.94 -3.01
CA GLN A 90 0.69 9.02 -4.15
C GLN A 90 -0.60 8.22 -4.24
N THR A 91 -1.20 7.89 -3.09
CA THR A 91 -2.32 6.95 -3.01
C THR A 91 -3.66 7.66 -3.19
N LEU A 92 -3.88 8.79 -2.50
CA LEU A 92 -5.17 9.48 -2.48
C LEU A 92 -5.66 9.95 -3.88
N PRO A 93 -4.81 10.49 -4.77
CA PRO A 93 -5.24 10.85 -6.13
C PRO A 93 -5.81 9.69 -6.94
N GLN A 94 -5.32 8.47 -6.71
CA GLN A 94 -5.80 7.27 -7.40
C GLN A 94 -7.20 6.85 -6.91
N LEU A 95 -7.58 7.29 -5.71
CA LEU A 95 -8.89 7.08 -5.07
C LEU A 95 -9.86 8.25 -5.29
N GLY A 96 -9.54 9.16 -6.22
CA GLY A 96 -10.38 10.31 -6.58
C GLY A 96 -10.21 11.55 -5.70
N TRP A 97 -9.30 11.54 -4.74
CA TRP A 97 -9.04 12.70 -3.87
C TRP A 97 -8.17 13.75 -4.57
N VAL A 98 -8.63 15.00 -4.57
CA VAL A 98 -7.87 16.14 -5.10
C VAL A 98 -7.15 16.86 -3.97
N ARG A 99 -5.84 17.00 -4.08
CA ARG A 99 -5.03 17.75 -3.10
C ARG A 99 -5.40 19.24 -3.15
N SER A 100 -5.79 19.80 -2.00
CA SER A 100 -6.12 21.23 -1.86
C SER A 100 -5.00 22.03 -1.16
N LYS A 101 -4.33 21.42 -0.18
CA LYS A 101 -3.17 21.95 0.54
C LYS A 101 -2.23 20.79 0.95
N PRO A 102 -1.04 21.06 1.49
CA PRO A 102 -0.28 20.01 2.16
C PRO A 102 -1.14 19.29 3.20
N ASP A 103 -1.12 17.95 3.16
CA ASP A 103 -1.86 17.08 4.07
C ASP A 103 -3.39 17.33 4.08
N GLN A 104 -3.97 17.93 3.02
CA GLN A 104 -5.41 18.19 2.87
C GLN A 104 -5.92 17.86 1.47
N TYR A 105 -7.02 17.12 1.42
CA TYR A 105 -7.60 16.58 0.19
C TYR A 105 -9.11 16.79 0.17
N ARG A 106 -9.71 16.75 -1.03
CA ARG A 106 -11.16 16.88 -1.23
C ARG A 106 -11.67 15.85 -2.22
N ARG A 107 -12.84 15.28 -1.96
CA ARG A 107 -13.52 14.31 -2.83
C ARG A 107 -15.01 14.39 -2.55
N GLU A 108 -15.84 14.52 -3.59
CA GLU A 108 -17.30 14.39 -3.49
C GLU A 108 -17.98 15.25 -2.40
N GLY A 109 -17.50 16.48 -2.18
CA GLY A 109 -18.04 17.36 -1.13
C GLY A 109 -17.54 17.04 0.28
N GLU A 110 -16.55 16.18 0.41
CA GLU A 110 -15.83 15.88 1.64
C GLU A 110 -14.42 16.48 1.61
N LYS A 111 -13.90 16.80 2.80
CA LYS A 111 -12.51 17.16 3.04
C LYS A 111 -11.84 16.15 3.97
N LEU A 112 -10.67 15.68 3.58
CA LEU A 112 -9.79 14.83 4.37
C LEU A 112 -8.57 15.65 4.82
N ARG A 113 -8.27 15.61 6.11
CA ARG A 113 -7.06 16.20 6.71
C ARG A 113 -6.22 15.12 7.38
N ILE A 114 -4.90 15.22 7.20
CA ILE A 114 -3.92 14.36 7.84
C ILE A 114 -3.11 15.21 8.83
N ASP A 115 -3.22 14.93 10.12
CA ASP A 115 -2.44 15.58 11.17
C ASP A 115 -1.43 14.60 11.78
N PHE A 116 -0.31 15.14 12.27
CA PHE A 116 0.77 14.36 12.88
C PHE A 116 0.98 14.74 14.34
N ILE A 117 0.94 13.76 15.23
CA ILE A 117 1.07 13.94 16.67
C ILE A 117 2.27 13.10 17.15
N GLY A 118 3.14 13.72 17.96
CA GLY A 118 4.32 13.06 18.49
C GLY A 118 5.43 12.83 17.45
N LYS A 119 6.45 12.08 17.86
CA LYS A 119 7.58 11.69 16.99
C LYS A 119 7.81 10.18 16.99
N ARG A 120 7.71 9.54 18.16
CA ARG A 120 7.78 8.08 18.35
C ARG A 120 6.95 7.65 19.58
N PRO A 121 5.93 6.78 19.42
CA PRO A 121 5.36 6.44 18.11
C PRO A 121 4.88 7.72 17.39
N LEU A 122 4.92 7.70 16.07
CA LEU A 122 4.27 8.74 15.27
C LEU A 122 2.79 8.38 15.20
N THR A 123 1.93 9.25 15.71
CA THR A 123 0.49 9.11 15.56
C THR A 123 0.01 9.98 14.39
N VAL A 124 -0.77 9.38 13.51
CA VAL A 124 -1.42 10.02 12.37
C VAL A 124 -2.89 10.10 12.68
N ARG A 125 -3.45 11.31 12.64
CA ARG A 125 -4.89 11.52 12.75
C ARG A 125 -5.47 11.84 11.38
N MET A 126 -6.45 11.05 10.97
CA MET A 126 -7.27 11.28 9.80
C MET A 126 -8.55 11.97 10.24
N THR A 127 -8.87 13.10 9.62
CA THR A 127 -10.15 13.79 9.86
C THR A 127 -10.91 13.89 8.54
N LEU A 128 -12.07 13.24 8.47
CA LEU A 128 -13.03 13.35 7.39
C LEU A 128 -14.17 14.26 7.82
N ALA A 129 -14.54 15.24 6.99
CA ALA A 129 -15.64 16.14 7.28
C ALA A 129 -16.32 16.60 5.97
N PRO A 130 -17.57 17.09 6.02
CA PRO A 130 -18.19 17.80 4.90
C PRO A 130 -17.37 19.04 4.52
N GLU A 131 -17.26 19.36 3.24
CA GLU A 131 -16.55 20.55 2.73
C GLU A 131 -17.19 21.85 3.21
#